data_AF-A0A9W9ZA31-F1
#
_entry.id   AF-A0A9W9ZA31-F1
#
_cell.length_a   1.000
_cell.length_b   1.000
_cell.length_c   1.000
_cell.angle_alpha   90.00
_cell.angle_beta   90.00
_cell.angle_gamma   90.00
#
_symmetry.space_group_name_H-M   'P 1'
#
loop_
_entity.id
_entity.type
_entity.pdbx_description
1 polymer ?
#
loop_
_entity_poly.entity_id
_entity_poly.type
_entity_poly.pdbx_seq_one_letter_code
_entity_poly.pdbx_strand_id
1 'polypeptide(L)'
;MERYFSEWWHLAVIPMIMFYVTADVLWIVGYASIASDSGEWTIHIRHLLGSTSLAPFHLLLLSNSFYSFAVILTFFEASHVLQVNPTLGPLHLSLMNMGKDIMKFFVLFGINVCAFALAMRKLYSQYVQTSQITVSNNRTASHTFERIEGTFNTLFWALFGHVDLSTFNTSEHAYITQVTGHLLFATYSLSSVLVALNLLIAMPQ
;
A
#
# COMPACT_ATOMS: atom_id res chain seq x y z
N MET A 1 -23.16 23.76 3.25
CA MET A 1 -21.93 22.92 3.28
C MET A 1 -22.24 21.44 3.40
N GLU A 2 -23.25 21.02 4.18
CA GLU A 2 -23.62 19.58 4.30
C GLU A 2 -24.07 18.93 2.99
N ARG A 3 -24.72 19.69 2.08
CA ARG A 3 -25.13 19.18 0.77
C ARG A 3 -23.95 18.93 -0.19
N TYR A 4 -22.82 19.61 0.02
CA TYR A 4 -21.60 19.44 -0.79
C TYR A 4 -20.83 18.16 -0.40
N PHE A 5 -20.92 17.74 0.87
CA PHE A 5 -20.35 16.47 1.35
C PHE A 5 -21.24 15.26 1.08
N SER A 6 -22.51 15.46 0.72
CA SER A 6 -23.44 14.37 0.45
C SER A 6 -23.27 13.75 -0.93
N GLU A 7 -22.70 14.49 -1.89
CA GLU A 7 -22.41 13.97 -3.21
C GLU A 7 -21.02 13.33 -3.20
N TRP A 8 -20.98 12.00 -3.09
CA TRP A 8 -19.77 11.15 -3.15
C TRP A 8 -18.84 11.52 -4.33
N TRP A 9 -19.43 12.13 -5.36
CA TRP A 9 -18.78 12.61 -6.56
C TRP A 9 -17.78 13.76 -6.33
N HIS A 10 -18.15 14.77 -5.53
CA HIS A 10 -17.26 15.89 -5.22
C HIS A 10 -16.10 15.47 -4.30
N LEU A 11 -16.27 14.37 -3.54
CA LEU A 11 -15.27 13.85 -2.63
C LEU A 11 -14.04 13.27 -3.35
N ALA A 12 -14.18 12.76 -4.59
CA ALA A 12 -13.07 12.21 -5.36
C ALA A 12 -12.24 13.28 -6.08
N VAL A 13 -12.84 14.43 -6.40
CA VAL A 13 -12.16 15.58 -7.03
C VAL A 13 -11.24 16.30 -6.03
N ILE A 14 -11.65 16.39 -4.76
CA ILE A 14 -10.85 17.01 -3.69
C ILE A 14 -9.44 16.38 -3.56
N PRO A 15 -9.26 15.05 -3.42
CA PRO A 15 -7.94 14.45 -3.32
C PRO A 15 -7.13 14.60 -4.61
N MET A 16 -7.76 14.56 -5.78
CA MET A 16 -7.07 14.83 -7.05
C MET A 16 -6.43 16.22 -7.05
N ILE A 17 -7.21 17.26 -6.74
CA ILE A 17 -6.72 18.64 -6.68
C ILE A 17 -5.65 18.79 -5.60
N MET A 18 -5.83 18.17 -4.43
CA MET A 18 -4.84 18.17 -3.35
C MET A 18 -3.51 17.57 -3.79
N PHE A 19 -3.50 16.47 -4.55
CA PHE A 19 -2.27 15.86 -5.05
C PHE A 19 -1.59 16.73 -6.11
N TYR A 20 -2.34 17.38 -7.00
CA TYR A 20 -1.77 18.36 -7.94
C TYR A 20 -1.13 19.54 -7.23
N VAL A 21 -1.85 20.16 -6.29
CA VAL A 21 -1.32 21.31 -5.53
C VAL A 21 -0.09 20.91 -4.72
N THR A 22 -0.11 19.73 -4.08
CA THR A 22 1.05 19.25 -3.32
C THR A 22 2.25 18.97 -4.24
N ALA A 23 2.02 18.38 -5.42
CA ALA A 23 3.07 18.18 -6.41
C ALA A 23 3.66 19.52 -6.88
N ASP A 24 2.83 20.48 -7.29
CA ASP A 24 3.28 21.79 -7.77
C ASP A 24 4.06 22.54 -6.68
N VAL A 25 3.60 22.52 -5.43
CA VAL A 25 4.32 23.14 -4.30
C VAL A 25 5.68 22.48 -4.08
N LEU A 26 5.74 21.15 -4.04
CA LEU A 26 7.00 20.41 -3.87
C LEU A 26 7.96 20.67 -5.04
N TRP A 27 7.45 20.76 -6.26
CA TRP A 27 8.22 21.07 -7.46
C TRP A 27 8.81 22.48 -7.40
N ILE A 28 7.99 23.49 -7.06
CA ILE A 28 8.42 24.90 -6.93
C ILE A 28 9.48 25.04 -5.84
N VAL A 29 9.26 24.44 -4.66
CA VAL A 29 10.23 24.48 -3.55
C VAL A 29 11.53 23.78 -3.95
N GLY A 30 11.43 22.62 -4.59
CA GLY A 30 12.57 21.88 -5.12
C GLY A 30 13.37 22.69 -6.15
N TYR A 31 12.71 23.27 -7.14
CA TYR A 31 13.34 24.07 -8.19
C TYR A 31 13.97 25.36 -7.64
N ALA A 32 13.26 26.08 -6.74
CA ALA A 32 13.78 27.27 -6.08
C ALA A 32 15.03 26.97 -5.25
N SER A 33 15.08 25.81 -4.59
CA SER A 33 16.27 25.39 -3.82
C SER A 33 17.48 25.07 -4.71
N ILE A 34 17.27 24.53 -5.91
CA ILE A 34 18.34 24.27 -6.89
C ILE A 34 18.82 25.58 -7.53
N ALA A 35 17.91 26.47 -7.91
CA ALA A 35 18.23 27.77 -8.48
C ALA A 35 18.98 28.67 -7.48
N SER A 36 18.64 28.58 -6.19
CA SER A 36 19.28 29.35 -5.11
C SER A 36 20.71 28.91 -4.80
N ASP A 37 21.16 27.73 -5.21
CA ASP A 37 22.57 27.31 -5.03
C ASP A 37 23.54 28.14 -5.92
N SER A 38 23.00 29.02 -6.77
CA SER A 38 23.73 29.99 -7.60
C SER A 38 23.72 31.45 -7.09
N GLY A 39 23.07 31.76 -5.96
CA GLY A 39 22.97 33.13 -5.42
C GLY A 39 22.79 33.24 -3.90
N GLU A 40 23.20 34.37 -3.32
CA GLU A 40 23.42 34.65 -1.88
C GLU A 40 22.22 34.48 -0.91
N TRP A 41 21.01 34.10 -1.36
CA TRP A 41 19.81 33.97 -0.52
C TRP A 41 19.69 32.58 0.15
N THR A 42 20.75 32.10 0.78
CA THR A 42 20.86 30.68 1.20
C THR A 42 20.33 30.35 2.60
N ILE A 43 19.97 31.36 3.41
CA ILE A 43 19.96 31.20 4.87
C ILE A 43 18.59 30.76 5.43
N HIS A 44 17.46 31.17 4.81
CA HIS A 44 16.14 30.88 5.38
C HIS A 44 15.51 29.54 4.93
N ILE A 45 15.77 29.09 3.69
CA ILE A 45 15.19 27.85 3.16
C ILE A 45 15.96 26.62 3.68
N ARG A 46 17.29 26.73 3.86
CA ARG A 46 18.13 25.66 4.42
C ARG A 46 17.77 25.27 5.85
N HIS A 47 17.28 26.20 6.67
CA HIS A 47 16.91 25.91 8.06
C HIS A 47 15.62 25.07 8.17
N LEU A 48 14.68 25.23 7.23
CA LEU A 48 13.41 24.48 7.26
C LEU A 48 13.56 23.03 6.75
N LEU A 49 14.55 22.77 5.90
CA LEU A 49 14.62 21.56 5.07
C LEU A 49 15.75 20.59 5.43
N GLY A 50 16.53 20.90 6.47
CA GLY A 50 17.60 20.03 6.95
C GLY A 50 18.83 20.06 6.02
N SER A 51 19.99 20.18 6.63
CA SER A 51 21.30 20.27 5.98
C SER A 51 21.69 18.97 5.22
N THR A 52 21.07 18.69 4.08
CA THR A 52 21.54 17.64 3.16
C THR A 52 21.46 18.12 1.72
N SER A 53 22.56 18.01 0.97
CA SER A 53 22.65 18.36 -0.46
C SER A 53 21.70 17.55 -1.35
N LEU A 54 21.16 16.44 -0.82
CA LEU A 54 20.21 15.56 -1.50
C LEU A 54 18.74 15.96 -1.30
N ALA A 55 18.44 16.85 -0.34
CA ALA A 55 17.06 17.23 -0.02
C ALA A 55 16.27 17.79 -1.22
N PRO A 56 16.84 18.67 -2.08
CA PRO A 56 16.15 19.16 -3.28
C PRO A 56 15.76 18.03 -4.23
N PHE A 57 16.68 17.11 -4.50
CA PHE A 57 16.45 15.99 -5.40
C PHE A 57 15.35 15.05 -4.89
N HIS A 58 15.32 14.77 -3.59
CA HIS A 58 14.27 13.97 -2.95
C HIS A 58 12.89 14.66 -3.03
N LEU A 59 12.84 15.99 -2.89
CA LEU A 59 11.59 16.74 -3.06
C LEU A 59 11.06 16.66 -4.50
N LEU A 60 11.92 16.80 -5.51
CA LEU A 60 11.50 16.65 -6.91
C LEU A 60 11.00 15.22 -7.21
N LEU A 61 11.68 14.19 -6.69
CA LEU A 61 11.24 12.80 -6.84
C LEU A 61 9.87 12.56 -6.19
N LEU A 62 9.68 13.12 -5.00
CA LEU A 62 8.42 13.04 -4.27
C LEU A 62 7.30 13.77 -5.02
N SER A 63 7.59 14.95 -5.57
CA SER A 63 6.69 15.71 -6.43
C SER A 63 6.24 14.88 -7.64
N ASN A 64 7.17 14.26 -8.37
CA ASN A 64 6.84 13.42 -9.53
C ASN A 64 5.97 12.23 -9.15
N SER A 65 6.18 11.68 -7.95
CA SER A 65 5.34 10.59 -7.42
C SER A 65 3.91 11.06 -7.20
N PHE A 66 3.72 12.19 -6.51
CA PHE A 66 2.39 12.77 -6.29
C PHE A 66 1.71 13.20 -7.59
N TYR A 67 2.46 13.78 -8.53
CA TYR A 67 1.96 14.10 -9.87
C TYR A 67 1.46 12.85 -10.60
N SER A 68 2.21 11.74 -10.52
CA SER A 68 1.79 10.47 -11.15
C SER A 68 0.49 9.95 -10.56
N PHE A 69 0.32 10.00 -9.23
CA PHE A 69 -0.95 9.66 -8.59
C PHE A 69 -2.09 10.60 -8.99
N ALA A 70 -1.82 11.90 -9.12
CA ALA A 70 -2.79 12.89 -9.55
C ALA A 70 -3.29 12.62 -10.98
N VAL A 71 -2.38 12.23 -11.89
CA VAL A 71 -2.73 11.85 -13.27
C VAL A 71 -3.63 10.61 -13.30
N ILE A 72 -3.35 9.59 -12.48
CA ILE A 72 -4.22 8.41 -12.36
C ILE A 72 -5.63 8.81 -11.91
N LEU A 73 -5.73 9.68 -10.90
CA LEU A 73 -7.00 10.20 -10.41
C LEU A 73 -7.74 11.06 -11.46
N THR A 74 -7.01 11.77 -12.30
CA THR A 74 -7.57 12.55 -13.41
C THR A 74 -8.23 11.65 -14.45
N PHE A 75 -7.58 10.54 -14.83
CA PHE A 75 -8.20 9.56 -15.71
C PHE A 75 -9.40 8.87 -15.05
N PHE A 76 -9.36 8.64 -13.74
CA PHE A 76 -10.50 8.13 -13.00
C PHE A 76 -11.69 9.09 -13.03
N GLU A 77 -11.47 10.40 -12.85
CA GLU A 77 -12.49 11.44 -13.01
C GLU A 77 -13.00 11.52 -14.46
N ALA A 78 -12.09 11.46 -15.45
CA ALA A 78 -12.46 11.46 -16.86
C ALA A 78 -13.34 10.25 -17.22
N SER A 79 -13.11 9.09 -16.61
CA SER A 79 -13.98 7.90 -16.78
C SER A 79 -15.41 8.15 -16.32
N HIS A 80 -15.66 9.09 -15.42
CA HIS A 80 -17.01 9.47 -15.04
C HIS A 80 -17.70 10.38 -16.05
N VAL A 81 -16.96 11.15 -16.85
CA VAL A 81 -17.55 11.91 -17.97
C VAL A 81 -18.22 10.96 -18.98
N LEU A 82 -17.76 9.71 -19.06
CA LEU A 82 -18.41 8.65 -19.85
C LEU A 82 -19.82 8.29 -19.32
N GLN A 83 -20.20 8.65 -18.09
CA GLN A 83 -21.56 8.48 -17.55
C GLN A 83 -22.58 9.39 -18.22
N VAL A 84 -22.13 10.50 -18.80
CA VAL A 84 -23.01 11.48 -19.48
C VAL A 84 -23.59 10.89 -20.78
N ASN A 85 -23.01 9.79 -21.27
CA ASN A 85 -23.58 9.07 -22.39
C ASN A 85 -24.87 8.31 -21.96
N PRO A 86 -26.01 8.55 -22.61
CA PRO A 86 -27.30 7.95 -22.25
C PRO A 86 -27.34 6.42 -22.26
N THR A 87 -26.40 5.73 -22.94
CA THR A 87 -26.30 4.26 -22.90
C THR A 87 -25.31 3.73 -21.85
N LEU A 88 -24.30 4.51 -21.46
CA LEU A 88 -23.25 4.07 -20.53
C LEU A 88 -23.48 4.52 -19.08
N GLY A 89 -24.28 5.58 -18.88
CA GLY A 89 -24.63 6.10 -17.55
C GLY A 89 -25.25 5.05 -16.61
N PRO A 90 -26.31 4.32 -17.03
CA PRO A 90 -26.93 3.29 -16.19
C PRO A 90 -25.98 2.14 -15.84
N LEU A 91 -25.11 1.75 -16.78
CA LEU A 91 -24.12 0.68 -16.59
C LEU A 91 -23.06 1.08 -15.56
N HIS A 92 -22.52 2.30 -15.66
CA HIS A 92 -21.51 2.79 -14.74
C HIS A 92 -22.11 3.03 -13.33
N LEU A 93 -23.34 3.52 -13.22
CA LEU A 93 -24.02 3.64 -11.93
C LEU A 93 -24.24 2.28 -11.25
N SER A 94 -24.61 1.25 -12.02
CA SER A 94 -24.71 -0.13 -11.53
C SER A 94 -23.35 -0.65 -11.03
N LEU A 95 -22.30 -0.46 -11.82
CA LEU A 95 -20.93 -0.84 -11.45
C LEU A 95 -20.46 -0.18 -10.14
N MET A 96 -20.76 1.10 -9.96
CA MET A 96 -20.34 1.86 -8.78
C MET A 96 -21.08 1.39 -7.51
N ASN A 97 -22.37 1.04 -7.63
CA ASN A 97 -23.14 0.46 -6.53
C ASN A 97 -22.64 -0.95 -6.17
N MET A 98 -22.37 -1.80 -7.16
CA MET A 98 -21.76 -3.13 -6.95
C MET A 98 -20.37 -3.01 -6.29
N GLY A 99 -19.57 -2.02 -6.68
CA GLY A 99 -18.26 -1.73 -6.10
C GLY A 99 -18.32 -1.38 -4.60
N LYS A 100 -19.36 -0.65 -4.17
CA LYS A 100 -19.57 -0.33 -2.75
C LYS A 100 -19.90 -1.57 -1.92
N ASP A 101 -20.63 -2.53 -2.49
CA ASP A 101 -20.90 -3.80 -1.83
C ASP A 101 -19.65 -4.67 -1.77
N ILE A 102 -18.86 -4.75 -2.85
CA ILE A 102 -17.54 -5.39 -2.88
C ILE A 102 -16.60 -4.82 -1.81
N MET A 103 -16.60 -3.50 -1.59
CA MET A 103 -15.75 -2.86 -0.58
C MET A 103 -16.02 -3.38 0.84
N LYS A 104 -17.27 -3.69 1.19
CA LYS A 104 -17.61 -4.27 2.51
C LYS A 104 -16.96 -5.65 2.70
N PHE A 105 -16.96 -6.47 1.65
CA PHE A 105 -16.27 -7.76 1.67
C PHE A 105 -14.74 -7.59 1.70
N PHE A 106 -14.21 -6.56 1.05
CA PHE A 106 -12.78 -6.24 1.09
C PHE A 106 -12.30 -5.87 2.50
N VAL A 107 -13.13 -5.23 3.32
CA VAL A 107 -12.83 -4.96 4.74
C VAL A 107 -12.71 -6.26 5.54
N LEU A 108 -13.66 -7.19 5.36
CA LEU A 108 -13.61 -8.51 6.01
C LEU A 108 -12.36 -9.29 5.58
N PHE A 109 -12.03 -9.23 4.29
CA PHE A 109 -10.80 -9.80 3.75
C PHE A 109 -9.55 -9.16 4.37
N GLY A 110 -9.50 -7.83 4.47
CA GLY A 110 -8.39 -7.11 5.10
C GLY A 110 -8.16 -7.52 6.55
N ILE A 111 -9.24 -7.68 7.34
CA ILE A 111 -9.15 -8.18 8.73
C ILE A 111 -8.53 -9.58 8.75
N ASN A 112 -8.93 -10.45 7.82
CA ASN A 112 -8.38 -11.80 7.69
C ASN A 112 -6.87 -11.76 7.38
N VAL A 113 -6.44 -10.97 6.39
CA VAL A 113 -5.02 -10.79 6.05
C VAL A 113 -4.23 -10.28 7.26
N CYS A 114 -4.77 -9.31 8.00
CA CYS A 114 -4.13 -8.80 9.22
C CYS A 114 -3.97 -9.87 10.30
N ALA A 115 -4.99 -10.72 10.52
CA ALA A 115 -4.92 -11.82 11.48
C ALA A 115 -3.80 -12.81 11.14
N PHE A 116 -3.72 -13.23 9.87
CA PHE A 116 -2.66 -14.12 9.39
C PHE A 116 -1.27 -13.46 9.41
N ALA A 117 -1.17 -12.17 9.06
CA ALA A 117 0.08 -11.42 9.14
C ALA A 117 0.61 -11.33 10.58
N LEU A 118 -0.27 -11.08 11.56
CA LEU A 118 0.10 -11.06 12.98
C LEU A 118 0.49 -12.46 13.48
N ALA A 119 -0.23 -13.50 13.07
CA ALA A 119 0.10 -14.89 13.43
C ALA A 119 1.47 -15.32 12.89
N MET A 120 1.75 -15.04 11.61
CA MET A 120 3.05 -15.31 10.99
C MET A 120 4.16 -14.50 11.65
N ARG A 121 3.93 -13.21 11.91
CA ARG A 121 4.90 -12.38 12.64
C ARG A 121 5.22 -12.96 14.01
N LYS A 122 4.21 -13.39 14.79
CA LYS A 122 4.42 -14.03 16.10
C LYS A 122 5.22 -15.32 15.99
N LEU A 123 4.89 -16.18 15.03
CA LEU A 123 5.58 -17.45 14.79
C LEU A 123 7.07 -17.24 14.48
N TYR A 124 7.39 -16.34 13.55
CA TYR A 124 8.77 -16.07 13.14
C TYR A 124 9.55 -15.18 14.13
N SER A 125 8.88 -14.29 14.86
CA SER A 125 9.52 -13.49 15.92
C SER A 125 10.08 -14.36 17.04
N GLN A 126 9.37 -15.41 17.44
CA GLN A 126 9.85 -16.33 18.49
C GLN A 126 11.02 -17.19 18.00
N TYR A 127 11.03 -17.55 16.71
CA TYR A 127 12.18 -18.23 16.09
C TYR A 127 13.42 -17.32 16.04
N VAL A 128 13.28 -16.07 15.61
CA VAL A 128 14.41 -15.11 15.58
C VAL A 128 14.98 -14.91 16.99
N GLN A 129 14.11 -14.75 18.00
CA GLN A 129 14.55 -14.60 19.39
C GLN A 129 15.30 -15.84 19.91
N THR A 130 14.83 -17.05 19.58
CA THR A 130 15.46 -18.31 20.03
C THR A 130 16.78 -18.58 19.29
N SER A 131 16.86 -18.21 18.01
CA SER A 131 18.08 -18.36 17.21
C SER A 131 19.17 -17.37 17.62
N GLN A 132 18.82 -16.15 18.02
CA GLN A 132 19.77 -15.18 18.59
C GLN A 132 20.39 -15.65 19.92
N ILE A 133 19.63 -16.36 20.76
CA ILE A 133 20.13 -16.89 22.05
C ILE A 133 21.02 -18.12 21.83
N THR A 134 20.70 -18.97 20.86
CA THR A 134 21.42 -20.23 20.60
C THR A 134 22.69 -20.01 19.78
N VAL A 135 22.67 -19.06 18.85
CA VAL A 135 23.82 -18.70 18.02
C VAL A 135 24.49 -17.47 18.62
N SER A 136 25.35 -17.70 19.61
CA SER A 136 26.33 -16.74 20.13
C SER A 136 27.39 -16.41 19.06
N ASN A 137 26.97 -15.89 17.92
CA ASN A 137 27.88 -15.36 16.92
C ASN A 137 27.18 -14.22 16.19
N ASN A 138 27.94 -13.17 15.92
CA ASN A 138 27.56 -11.79 15.58
C ASN A 138 26.79 -11.61 14.24
N ARG A 139 25.89 -12.53 13.90
CA ARG A 139 25.03 -12.49 12.71
C ARG A 139 23.61 -12.24 13.17
N THR A 140 23.13 -11.02 12.95
CA THR A 140 21.71 -10.68 13.04
C THR A 140 20.94 -11.56 12.04
N ALA A 141 20.34 -12.65 12.51
CA ALA A 141 19.41 -13.45 11.73
C ALA A 141 18.15 -12.62 11.48
N SER A 142 18.20 -11.73 10.50
CA SER A 142 17.05 -10.91 10.11
C SER A 142 16.19 -11.73 9.15
N HIS A 143 14.95 -11.98 9.55
CA HIS A 143 13.98 -12.70 8.74
C HIS A 143 12.95 -11.69 8.20
N THR A 144 12.52 -11.86 6.95
CA THR A 144 11.52 -10.98 6.28
C THR A 144 10.22 -10.83 7.09
N PHE A 145 9.90 -11.81 7.94
CA PHE A 145 8.70 -11.84 8.79
C PHE A 145 8.86 -11.19 10.18
N GLU A 146 10.06 -10.70 10.53
CA GLU A 146 10.28 -9.93 11.76
C GLU A 146 9.58 -8.57 11.69
N ARG A 147 9.70 -7.91 10.52
CA ARG A 147 9.04 -6.66 10.20
C ARG A 147 7.62 -6.93 9.73
N ILE A 148 6.67 -6.22 10.33
CA ILE A 148 5.26 -6.31 9.94
C ILE A 148 5.03 -5.92 8.48
N GLU A 149 5.77 -4.92 8.00
CA GLU A 149 5.76 -4.48 6.60
C GLU A 149 6.17 -5.60 5.63
N GLY A 150 7.24 -6.34 5.96
CA GLY A 150 7.70 -7.47 5.16
C GLY A 150 6.66 -8.58 5.11
N THR A 151 6.08 -8.95 6.26
CA THR A 151 5.00 -9.94 6.34
C THR A 151 3.79 -9.54 5.52
N PHE A 152 3.31 -8.30 5.64
CA PHE A 152 2.17 -7.81 4.86
C PHE A 152 2.45 -7.82 3.36
N ASN A 153 3.64 -7.38 2.94
CA ASN A 153 4.03 -7.38 1.54
C ASN A 153 4.05 -8.82 0.97
N THR A 154 4.68 -9.76 1.68
CA THR A 154 4.72 -11.17 1.25
C THR A 154 3.33 -11.79 1.17
N LEU A 155 2.45 -11.54 2.16
CA LEU A 155 1.06 -12.04 2.10
C LEU A 155 0.28 -11.39 0.95
N PHE A 156 0.46 -10.10 0.72
CA PHE A 156 -0.20 -9.39 -0.38
C PHE A 156 0.19 -9.96 -1.75
N TRP A 157 1.48 -10.13 -2.02
CA TRP A 157 1.94 -10.72 -3.28
C TRP A 157 1.56 -12.20 -3.43
N ALA A 158 1.43 -12.92 -2.32
CA ALA A 158 0.93 -14.29 -2.33
C ALA A 158 -0.51 -14.41 -2.86
N LEU A 159 -1.34 -13.37 -2.75
CA LEU A 159 -2.69 -13.37 -3.35
C LEU A 159 -2.67 -13.51 -4.87
N PHE A 160 -1.62 -12.98 -5.51
CA PHE A 160 -1.41 -13.07 -6.94
C PHE A 160 -0.62 -14.33 -7.34
N GLY A 161 -0.33 -15.21 -6.38
CA GLY A 161 0.52 -16.39 -6.59
C GLY A 161 2.01 -16.06 -6.69
N HIS A 162 2.42 -14.83 -6.37
CA HIS A 162 3.82 -14.40 -6.44
C HIS A 162 4.50 -14.51 -5.08
N VAL A 163 4.74 -15.74 -4.63
CA VAL A 163 5.53 -16.00 -3.41
C VAL A 163 6.33 -17.27 -3.54
N ASP A 164 7.63 -17.17 -3.26
CA ASP A 164 8.51 -18.33 -3.24
C ASP A 164 8.43 -19.05 -1.88
N LEU A 165 8.24 -20.36 -1.93
CA LEU A 165 8.23 -21.24 -0.75
C LEU A 165 9.56 -21.21 0.02
N SER A 166 10.65 -20.82 -0.64
CA SER A 166 11.97 -20.62 -0.02
C SER A 166 11.98 -19.50 1.02
N THR A 167 11.05 -18.54 0.94
CA THR A 167 10.90 -17.43 1.90
C THR A 167 10.53 -17.92 3.31
N PHE A 168 9.95 -19.12 3.42
CA PHE A 168 9.58 -19.74 4.69
C PHE A 168 10.67 -20.67 5.25
N ASN A 169 11.73 -20.92 4.48
CA ASN A 169 12.77 -21.86 4.85
C ASN A 169 13.59 -21.32 6.02
N THR A 170 13.68 -22.12 7.07
CA THR A 170 14.25 -21.74 8.36
C THR A 170 15.47 -22.63 8.63
N SER A 171 16.39 -22.25 9.53
CA SER A 171 17.55 -23.11 9.84
C SER A 171 17.13 -24.52 10.28
N GLU A 172 18.00 -25.51 10.01
CA GLU A 172 17.77 -26.95 10.17
C GLU A 172 17.25 -27.38 11.57
N HIS A 173 17.49 -26.55 12.60
CA HIS A 173 17.04 -26.80 13.96
C HIS A 173 15.58 -26.41 14.25
N ALA A 174 14.87 -25.74 13.35
CA ALA A 174 13.50 -25.24 13.58
C ALA A 174 12.47 -25.80 12.57
N TYR A 175 12.53 -27.12 12.33
CA TYR A 175 11.58 -27.84 11.46
C TYR A 175 10.11 -27.57 11.84
N ILE A 176 9.79 -27.49 13.13
CA ILE A 176 8.43 -27.23 13.62
C ILE A 176 7.93 -25.85 13.16
N THR A 177 8.78 -24.82 13.23
CA THR A 177 8.43 -23.46 12.78
C THR A 177 8.21 -23.43 11.27
N GLN A 178 9.05 -24.12 10.50
CA GLN A 178 8.92 -24.20 9.03
C GLN A 178 7.62 -24.89 8.62
N VAL A 179 7.30 -26.05 9.20
CA VAL A 179 6.04 -26.77 8.91
C VAL A 179 4.83 -25.92 9.30
N THR A 180 4.88 -25.26 10.46
CA THR A 180 3.79 -24.39 10.91
C THR A 180 3.63 -23.17 9.98
N GLY A 181 4.74 -22.62 9.47
CA GLY A 181 4.72 -21.53 8.50
C GLY A 181 4.08 -21.94 7.17
N HIS A 182 4.42 -23.11 6.63
CA HIS A 182 3.78 -23.66 5.44
C HIS A 182 2.28 -23.92 5.65
N LEU A 183 1.90 -24.45 6.81
CA LEU A 183 0.50 -24.72 7.14
C LEU A 183 -0.31 -23.41 7.25
N LEU A 184 0.22 -22.40 7.96
CA LEU A 184 -0.41 -21.09 8.04
C LEU A 184 -0.55 -20.46 6.65
N PHE A 185 0.47 -20.55 5.81
CA PHE A 185 0.41 -20.07 4.44
C PHE A 185 -0.64 -20.79 3.58
N ALA A 186 -0.76 -22.11 3.72
CA ALA A 186 -1.76 -22.91 3.02
C ALA A 186 -3.19 -22.54 3.47
N THR A 187 -3.41 -22.39 4.78
CA THR A 187 -4.71 -21.98 5.33
C THR A 187 -5.08 -20.55 4.93
N TYR A 188 -4.11 -19.64 4.90
CA TYR A 188 -4.27 -18.28 4.37
C TYR A 188 -4.72 -18.30 2.91
N SER A 189 -4.04 -19.09 2.07
CA SER A 189 -4.36 -19.20 0.65
C SER A 189 -5.77 -19.77 0.43
N LEU A 190 -6.13 -20.83 1.17
CA LEU A 190 -7.47 -21.42 1.13
C LEU A 190 -8.54 -20.41 1.58
N SER A 191 -8.30 -19.71 2.69
CA SER A 191 -9.21 -18.69 3.21
C SER A 191 -9.39 -17.53 2.22
N SER A 192 -8.30 -17.06 1.60
CA SER A 192 -8.33 -16.01 0.59
C SER A 192 -9.13 -16.43 -0.65
N VAL A 193 -8.96 -17.66 -1.12
CA VAL A 193 -9.76 -18.21 -2.24
C VAL A 193 -11.23 -18.34 -1.84
N LEU A 194 -11.55 -18.82 -0.64
CA LEU A 194 -12.93 -18.90 -0.16
C LEU A 194 -13.60 -17.53 -0.08
N VAL A 195 -12.89 -16.50 0.39
CA VAL A 195 -13.41 -15.13 0.42
C VAL A 195 -13.59 -14.58 -1.01
N ALA A 196 -12.65 -14.84 -1.91
CA ALA A 196 -12.78 -14.45 -3.33
C ALA A 196 -13.96 -15.16 -4.01
N LEU A 197 -14.17 -16.45 -3.73
CA LEU A 197 -15.34 -17.20 -4.22
C LEU A 197 -16.64 -16.65 -3.64
N ASN A 198 -16.66 -16.33 -2.35
CA ASN A 198 -17.83 -15.72 -1.72
C ASN A 198 -18.15 -14.35 -2.34
N LEU A 199 -17.13 -13.56 -2.68
CA LEU A 199 -17.28 -12.29 -3.36
C LEU A 199 -17.79 -12.46 -4.81
N LEU A 200 -17.37 -13.50 -5.51
CA LEU A 200 -17.86 -13.85 -6.85
C LEU A 200 -19.33 -14.29 -6.83
N ILE A 201 -19.73 -15.07 -5.82
CA ILE A 201 -21.11 -15.56 -5.64
C ILE A 201 -22.03 -14.45 -5.12
N ALA A 202 -21.50 -13.53 -4.31
CA ALA A 202 -22.23 -12.40 -3.76
C ALA A 202 -22.48 -11.27 -4.78
N MET A 203 -22.06 -11.40 -6.04
CA MET A 203 -22.48 -10.47 -7.07
C MET A 203 -24.02 -10.51 -7.19
N PRO A 204 -24.69 -9.34 -7.18
CA PRO A 204 -26.14 -9.28 -7.13
C PRO A 204 -26.74 -9.85 -8.42
N GLN A 205 -27.63 -10.82 -8.25
CA GLN A 205 -28.79 -10.97 -9.13
C GLN A 205 -29.72 -9.77 -8.94
#